data_AF-A0ABD5SCP0-F1
#
_entry.id   AF-A0ABD5SCP0-F1
#
_cell.length_a   1.000
_cell.length_b   1.000
_cell.length_c   1.000
_cell.angle_alpha   90.00
_cell.angle_beta   90.00
_cell.angle_gamma   90.00
#
_symmetry.space_group_name_H-M   'P 1'
#
loop_
_entity.id
_entity.type
_entity.pdbx_description
1 polymer ?
#
loop_
_entity_poly.entity_id
_entity_poly.type
_entity_poly.pdbx_seq_one_letter_code
_entity_poly.pdbx_strand_id
1 'polypeptide(L)'
;RDPDEVAAAVAAEQDRRAALWCLIGDDFLESVFDPPVVAEWLAARGYDHTPADVERLGERVWTLVRLFNVREGFDRDDDALPAAITGASGEPSDGGDEPEGAAKSEGADGDDDVDGGSDESPPPGIDPDEFDDLLDRYYAVRSWDADGRPTRELVEHLRLDTLPDRPRVGERPASPDD
;
A
#
# COMPACT_ATOMS: atom_id res chain seq x y z
N ARG A 1 -9.24 9.96 -9.42
CA ARG A 1 -8.13 9.53 -10.31
C ARG A 1 -8.55 8.21 -10.93
N ASP A 2 -8.03 7.86 -12.11
CA ASP A 2 -8.32 6.54 -12.68
C ASP A 2 -7.78 5.45 -11.73
N PRO A 3 -8.61 4.51 -11.24
CA PRO A 3 -8.15 3.46 -10.34
C PRO A 3 -7.05 2.59 -10.93
N ASP A 4 -7.00 2.39 -12.25
CA ASP A 4 -5.92 1.62 -12.91
C ASP A 4 -4.58 2.36 -12.79
N GLU A 5 -4.57 3.68 -12.97
CA GLU A 5 -3.40 4.53 -12.77
C GLU A 5 -2.96 4.54 -11.29
N VAL A 6 -3.92 4.56 -10.36
CA VAL A 6 -3.64 4.51 -8.92
C VAL A 6 -2.98 3.18 -8.54
N ALA A 7 -3.54 2.06 -9.00
CA ALA A 7 -2.99 0.72 -8.77
C ALA A 7 -1.56 0.60 -9.32
N ALA A 8 -1.34 1.05 -10.56
CA ALA A 8 -0.02 1.06 -11.19
C ALA A 8 0.99 1.93 -10.42
N ALA A 9 0.58 3.12 -9.99
CA ALA A 9 1.45 4.02 -9.22
C ALA A 9 1.85 3.41 -7.86
N VAL A 10 0.90 2.77 -7.15
CA VAL A 10 1.19 2.08 -5.88
C VAL A 10 2.15 0.93 -6.09
N ALA A 11 1.94 0.10 -7.12
CA ALA A 11 2.80 -1.03 -7.40
C ALA A 11 4.24 -0.59 -7.73
N ALA A 12 4.39 0.40 -8.62
CA ALA A 12 5.69 0.94 -9.01
C ALA A 12 6.43 1.54 -7.81
N GLU A 13 5.71 2.25 -6.93
CA GLU A 13 6.28 2.86 -5.74
C GLU A 13 6.78 1.81 -4.73
N GLN A 14 5.99 0.77 -4.51
CA GLN A 14 6.37 -0.35 -3.65
C GLN A 14 7.59 -1.10 -4.18
N ASP A 15 7.70 -1.32 -5.49
CA ASP A 15 8.88 -1.98 -6.09
C ASP A 15 10.13 -1.13 -5.93
N ARG A 16 10.02 0.17 -6.21
CA ARG A 16 11.11 1.12 -6.07
C ARG A 16 11.62 1.19 -4.62
N ARG A 17 10.71 1.27 -3.63
CA ARG A 17 11.05 1.24 -2.19
C ARG A 17 11.65 -0.10 -1.76
N ALA A 18 11.11 -1.22 -2.25
CA ALA A 18 11.64 -2.54 -1.94
C ALA A 18 13.11 -2.69 -2.42
N ALA A 19 13.42 -2.17 -3.61
CA ALA A 19 14.80 -2.10 -4.11
C ALA A 19 15.68 -1.16 -3.26
N LEU A 20 15.18 0.02 -2.90
CA LEU A 20 15.88 0.98 -2.02
C LEU A 20 16.29 0.35 -0.69
N TRP A 21 15.34 -0.30 0.01
CA TRP A 21 15.60 -0.90 1.32
C TRP A 21 16.53 -2.11 1.24
N CYS A 22 16.56 -2.85 0.13
CA CYS A 22 17.54 -3.91 -0.08
C CYS A 22 18.97 -3.39 -0.21
N LEU A 23 19.14 -2.17 -0.71
CA LEU A 23 20.43 -1.48 -0.75
C LEU A 23 20.75 -0.73 0.54
N ILE A 24 19.89 -0.87 1.57
CA ILE A 24 20.01 -0.14 2.84
C ILE A 24 20.04 1.38 2.57
N GLY A 25 19.32 1.80 1.53
CA GLY A 25 19.15 3.20 1.19
C GLY A 25 18.19 3.87 2.16
N ASP A 26 18.52 5.09 2.53
CA ASP A 26 17.67 5.92 3.37
C ASP A 26 16.51 6.51 2.56
N ASP A 27 15.34 6.69 3.18
CA ASP A 27 14.14 7.23 2.50
C ASP A 27 14.34 8.67 1.99
N PHE A 28 15.30 9.46 2.50
CA PHE A 28 15.65 10.76 1.92
C PHE A 28 16.27 10.64 0.51
N LEU A 29 16.78 9.46 0.13
CA LEU A 29 17.23 9.20 -1.24
C LEU A 29 16.07 8.94 -2.20
N GLU A 30 14.84 8.82 -1.71
CA GLU A 30 13.68 8.45 -2.51
C GLU A 30 13.54 9.30 -3.79
N SER A 31 13.72 10.61 -3.71
CA SER A 31 13.56 11.51 -4.86
C SER A 31 14.65 11.36 -5.95
N VAL A 32 15.77 10.71 -5.62
CA VAL A 32 16.90 10.46 -6.54
C VAL A 32 17.12 8.98 -6.80
N PHE A 33 16.32 8.10 -6.20
CA PHE A 33 16.40 6.66 -6.36
C PHE A 33 15.69 6.24 -7.64
N ASP A 34 16.43 6.28 -8.74
CA ASP A 34 16.02 5.92 -10.09
C ASP A 34 16.88 4.75 -10.61
N PRO A 35 16.31 3.74 -11.29
CA PRO A 35 17.06 2.53 -11.68
C PRO A 35 18.36 2.78 -12.45
N PRO A 36 18.44 3.71 -13.44
CA PRO A 36 19.69 4.16 -14.04
C PRO A 36 20.75 4.66 -13.04
N VAL A 37 20.36 5.52 -12.10
CA VAL A 37 21.29 6.07 -11.10
C VAL A 37 21.82 4.97 -10.18
N VAL A 38 20.93 4.06 -9.76
CA VAL A 38 21.30 2.92 -8.91
C VAL A 38 22.24 1.96 -9.64
N ALA A 39 21.98 1.68 -10.92
CA ALA A 39 22.86 0.87 -11.75
C ALA A 39 24.28 1.48 -11.84
N GLU A 40 24.40 2.80 -11.99
CA GLU A 40 25.70 3.50 -11.95
C GLU A 40 26.40 3.36 -10.59
N TRP A 41 25.66 3.47 -9.48
CA TRP A 41 26.22 3.29 -8.14
C TRP A 41 26.75 1.87 -7.94
N LEU A 42 25.98 0.86 -8.36
CA LEU A 42 26.38 -0.56 -8.29
C LEU A 42 27.62 -0.83 -9.15
N ALA A 43 27.67 -0.28 -10.36
CA ALA A 43 28.82 -0.39 -11.26
C ALA A 43 30.08 0.24 -10.63
N ALA A 44 29.97 1.38 -9.95
CA ALA A 44 31.08 2.01 -9.21
C ALA A 44 31.60 1.14 -8.05
N ARG A 45 30.81 0.17 -7.58
CA ARG A 45 31.21 -0.83 -6.58
C ARG A 45 31.67 -2.16 -7.19
N GLY A 46 31.64 -2.29 -8.52
CA GLY A 46 32.04 -3.49 -9.25
C GLY A 46 30.92 -4.52 -9.44
N TYR A 47 29.66 -4.13 -9.25
CA TYR A 47 28.49 -4.96 -9.53
C TYR A 47 27.87 -4.51 -10.86
N ASP A 48 27.93 -5.37 -11.87
CA ASP A 48 27.39 -5.08 -13.19
C ASP A 48 25.89 -5.44 -13.23
N HIS A 49 25.05 -4.42 -13.13
CA HIS A 49 23.59 -4.53 -13.17
C HIS A 49 23.02 -3.47 -14.10
N THR A 50 22.00 -3.86 -14.87
CA THR A 50 21.26 -2.92 -15.71
C THR A 50 20.13 -2.24 -14.92
N PRO A 51 19.58 -1.12 -15.40
CA PRO A 51 18.39 -0.51 -14.79
C PRO A 51 17.23 -1.50 -14.67
N ALA A 52 17.01 -2.34 -15.69
CA ALA A 52 15.98 -3.37 -15.67
C ALA A 52 16.21 -4.47 -14.60
N ASP A 53 17.47 -4.71 -14.21
CA ASP A 53 17.76 -5.61 -13.09
C ASP A 53 17.39 -5.00 -11.74
N VAL A 54 17.52 -3.66 -11.59
CA VAL A 54 17.11 -2.92 -10.39
C VAL A 54 15.58 -2.86 -10.29
N GLU A 55 14.88 -2.62 -11.39
CA GLU A 55 13.41 -2.69 -11.44
C GLU A 55 12.91 -4.09 -11.04
N ARG A 56 13.47 -5.12 -11.67
CA ARG A 56 13.12 -6.53 -11.37
C ARG A 56 13.45 -6.90 -9.92
N LEU A 57 14.49 -6.34 -9.32
CA LEU A 57 14.83 -6.56 -7.91
C LEU A 57 13.68 -6.13 -7.00
N GLY A 58 13.11 -4.95 -7.25
CA GLY A 58 11.98 -4.41 -6.48
C GLY A 58 10.77 -5.34 -6.51
N GLU A 59 10.32 -5.68 -7.71
CA GLU A 59 9.18 -6.58 -7.94
C GLU A 59 9.42 -7.99 -7.32
N ARG A 60 10.64 -8.51 -7.47
CA ARG A 60 11.05 -9.80 -6.87
C ARG A 60 10.97 -9.76 -5.35
N VAL A 61 11.43 -8.67 -4.72
CA VAL A 61 11.41 -8.53 -3.25
C VAL A 61 9.98 -8.38 -2.74
N TRP A 62 9.18 -7.53 -3.39
CA TRP A 62 7.78 -7.33 -3.00
C TRP A 62 6.96 -8.62 -3.15
N THR A 63 7.15 -9.35 -4.25
CA THR A 63 6.52 -10.65 -4.47
C THR A 63 6.98 -11.68 -3.44
N LEU A 64 8.26 -11.70 -3.07
CA LEU A 64 8.78 -12.57 -2.01
C LEU A 64 8.13 -12.27 -0.65
N VAL A 65 7.90 -10.99 -0.32
CA VAL A 65 7.17 -10.59 0.90
C VAL A 65 5.74 -11.12 0.87
N ARG A 66 5.02 -10.98 -0.26
CA ARG A 66 3.66 -11.54 -0.37
C ARG A 66 3.65 -13.06 -0.27
N LEU A 67 4.59 -13.76 -0.92
CA LEU A 67 4.71 -15.22 -0.81
C LEU A 67 4.94 -15.67 0.64
N PHE A 68 5.76 -14.93 1.39
CA PHE A 68 5.92 -15.18 2.83
C PHE A 68 4.60 -15.02 3.58
N ASN A 69 3.89 -13.91 3.37
CA ASN A 69 2.60 -13.65 4.04
C ASN A 69 1.56 -14.73 3.71
N VAL A 70 1.44 -15.09 2.42
CA VAL A 70 0.54 -16.16 1.96
C VAL A 70 0.89 -17.50 2.60
N ARG A 71 2.19 -17.81 2.72
CA ARG A 71 2.64 -19.01 3.43
C ARG A 71 2.21 -18.99 4.88
N GLU A 72 2.35 -17.86 5.58
CA GLU A 72 1.91 -17.70 6.98
C GLU A 72 0.38 -17.68 7.15
N GLY A 73 -0.38 -17.64 6.05
CA GLY A 73 -1.83 -17.76 6.04
C GLY A 73 -2.58 -16.46 5.85
N PHE A 74 -1.88 -15.37 5.48
CA PHE A 74 -2.54 -14.13 5.06
C PHE A 74 -3.17 -14.31 3.68
N ASP A 75 -4.34 -13.72 3.48
CA ASP A 75 -5.05 -13.77 2.21
C ASP A 75 -5.60 -12.40 1.80
N ARG A 76 -6.70 -12.36 1.04
CA ARG A 76 -7.35 -11.13 0.59
C ARG A 76 -8.05 -10.41 1.74
N ASP A 77 -8.63 -11.15 2.69
CA ASP A 77 -9.42 -10.56 3.77
C ASP A 77 -8.53 -9.70 4.69
N ASP A 78 -7.23 -9.99 4.73
CA ASP A 78 -6.22 -9.23 5.48
C ASP A 78 -5.74 -7.96 4.78
N ASP A 79 -6.05 -7.75 3.49
CA ASP A 79 -5.67 -6.55 2.73
C ASP A 79 -6.72 -5.41 2.88
N ALA A 80 -7.68 -5.56 3.79
CA ALA A 80 -8.76 -4.60 4.04
C ALA A 80 -8.34 -3.35 4.85
N LEU A 81 -9.04 -2.23 4.64
CA LEU A 81 -8.84 -1.00 5.40
C LEU A 81 -9.45 -1.07 6.82
N PRO A 82 -8.79 -0.49 7.84
CA PRO A 82 -9.40 -0.31 9.15
C PRO A 82 -10.68 0.56 9.10
N ALA A 83 -11.65 0.26 9.98
CA ALA A 83 -12.95 0.96 10.05
C ALA A 83 -12.85 2.49 10.23
N ALA A 84 -11.76 2.98 10.84
CA ALA A 84 -11.52 4.42 11.00
C ALA A 84 -11.24 5.14 9.66
N ILE A 85 -10.70 4.42 8.66
CA ILE A 85 -10.44 4.98 7.32
C ILE A 85 -11.69 4.90 6.45
N THR A 86 -12.52 3.86 6.62
CA THR A 86 -13.76 3.70 5.85
C THR A 86 -14.93 4.55 6.38
N GLY A 87 -14.73 5.28 7.49
CA GLY A 87 -15.78 6.10 8.11
C GLY A 87 -16.85 5.28 8.85
N ALA A 88 -16.66 3.96 9.00
CA ALA A 88 -17.57 3.07 9.71
C ALA A 88 -17.48 3.18 11.25
N SER A 89 -16.51 3.93 11.77
CA SER A 89 -16.48 4.34 13.18
C SER A 89 -17.58 5.37 13.43
N GLY A 90 -18.77 4.87 13.77
CA GLY A 90 -19.94 5.70 14.04
C GLY A 90 -19.71 6.71 15.17
N GLU A 91 -19.51 7.96 14.79
CA GLU A 91 -20.20 9.07 15.43
C GLU A 91 -21.17 9.61 14.38
N PRO A 92 -22.46 9.79 14.69
CA PRO A 92 -23.36 10.45 13.75
C PRO A 92 -22.79 11.84 13.52
N SER A 93 -22.45 12.16 12.27
CA SER A 93 -22.44 13.55 11.84
C SER A 93 -23.86 14.04 12.10
N ASP A 94 -24.02 14.84 13.16
CA ASP A 94 -25.26 15.55 13.47
C ASP A 94 -25.46 16.58 12.35
N GLY A 95 -25.91 16.10 11.20
CA GLY A 95 -26.52 16.91 10.17
C GLY A 95 -27.82 17.43 10.74
N GLY A 96 -27.73 18.49 11.54
CA GLY A 96 -28.88 19.21 12.05
C GLY A 96 -29.68 19.77 10.89
N ASP A 97 -30.74 19.07 10.50
CA ASP A 97 -31.92 19.69 9.90
C ASP A 97 -32.52 20.63 10.95
N GLU A 98 -32.04 21.88 11.00
CA GLU A 98 -32.69 22.95 11.76
C GLU A 98 -34.02 23.32 11.07
N PRO A 99 -35.16 23.29 11.78
CA PRO A 99 -36.41 23.81 11.24
C PRO A 99 -36.37 25.34 11.24
N GLU A 100 -36.81 25.94 10.13
CA GLU A 100 -37.00 27.39 10.01
C GLU A 100 -37.87 27.96 11.15
N GLY A 101 -37.26 28.81 11.97
CA GLY A 101 -37.93 29.96 12.57
C GLY A 101 -37.90 30.04 14.10
N ALA A 102 -37.13 31.00 14.63
CA ALA A 102 -37.64 32.01 15.56
C ALA A 102 -36.58 33.06 15.96
N ALA A 103 -37.00 34.32 15.80
CA ALA A 103 -36.71 35.51 16.62
C ALA A 103 -35.25 35.96 16.88
N LYS A 104 -34.95 37.13 16.30
CA LYS A 104 -33.83 38.01 16.64
C LYS A 104 -33.90 38.51 18.09
N SER A 105 -32.75 38.62 18.76
CA SER A 105 -32.51 39.65 19.76
C SER A 105 -31.10 40.21 19.63
N GLU A 106 -31.02 41.52 19.52
CA GLU A 106 -29.81 42.36 19.43
C GLU A 106 -29.07 42.41 20.78
N GLY A 107 -27.75 42.56 20.75
CA GLY A 107 -27.03 43.18 21.86
C GLY A 107 -25.54 42.87 21.99
N ALA A 108 -24.76 43.96 21.93
CA ALA A 108 -23.44 44.18 22.50
C ALA A 108 -22.20 43.79 21.65
N ASP A 109 -21.59 44.86 21.13
CA ASP A 109 -20.23 44.96 20.65
C ASP A 109 -19.22 44.35 21.64
N GLY A 110 -18.44 43.40 21.15
CA GLY A 110 -17.26 42.85 21.81
C GLY A 110 -16.25 42.46 20.75
N ASP A 111 -15.19 43.25 20.63
CA ASP A 111 -13.97 42.93 19.89
C ASP A 111 -13.40 41.60 20.41
N ASP A 112 -13.36 40.58 19.54
CA ASP A 112 -12.39 39.49 19.60
C ASP A 112 -12.32 38.85 18.20
N ASP A 113 -11.53 39.46 17.32
CA ASP A 113 -11.06 38.84 16.08
C ASP A 113 -10.08 37.69 16.42
N VAL A 114 -10.63 36.53 16.74
CA VAL A 114 -9.92 35.25 16.60
C VAL A 114 -10.69 34.42 15.58
N ASP A 115 -10.46 34.69 14.29
CA ASP A 115 -10.81 33.79 13.21
C ASP A 115 -9.88 32.57 13.28
N GLY A 116 -10.29 31.59 14.08
CA GLY A 116 -9.51 30.41 14.42
C GLY A 116 -10.39 29.18 14.52
N GLY A 117 -11.28 28.99 13.56
CA GLY A 117 -12.09 27.78 13.44
C GLY A 117 -12.24 27.42 11.97
N SER A 118 -11.31 26.62 11.43
CA SER A 118 -11.58 25.91 10.18
C SER A 118 -12.70 24.92 10.45
N ASP A 119 -13.92 25.29 10.07
CA ASP A 119 -15.14 24.46 10.04
C ASP A 119 -15.07 23.37 8.96
N GLU A 120 -13.91 22.70 8.85
CA GLU A 120 -13.76 21.56 7.96
C GLU A 120 -14.06 20.30 8.74
N SER A 121 -15.29 19.80 8.55
CA SER A 121 -15.62 18.43 8.87
C SER A 121 -14.54 17.49 8.29
N PRO A 122 -14.12 16.44 9.01
CA PRO A 122 -13.12 15.52 8.51
C PRO A 122 -13.53 14.99 7.13
N PRO A 123 -12.57 14.74 6.24
CA PRO A 123 -12.87 14.22 4.91
C PRO A 123 -13.69 12.92 5.04
N PRO A 124 -14.62 12.67 4.12
CA PRO A 124 -15.39 11.44 4.13
C PRO A 124 -14.45 10.23 4.08
N GLY A 125 -14.85 9.14 4.75
CA GLY A 125 -14.13 7.87 4.71
C GLY A 125 -14.09 7.29 3.30
N ILE A 126 -13.15 6.36 3.08
CA ILE A 126 -13.03 5.63 1.81
C ILE A 126 -14.15 4.60 1.71
N ASP A 127 -14.87 4.61 0.59
CA ASP A 127 -15.91 3.62 0.33
C ASP A 127 -15.30 2.20 0.21
N PRO A 128 -15.79 1.20 0.98
CA PRO A 128 -15.24 -0.14 0.95
C PRO A 128 -15.34 -0.85 -0.40
N ASP A 129 -16.42 -0.63 -1.14
CA ASP A 129 -16.63 -1.27 -2.45
C ASP A 129 -15.69 -0.64 -3.49
N GLU A 130 -15.50 0.69 -3.45
CA GLU A 130 -14.51 1.36 -4.30
C GLU A 130 -13.07 0.91 -3.99
N PHE A 131 -12.77 0.64 -2.72
CA PHE A 131 -11.46 0.11 -2.32
C PHE A 131 -11.25 -1.33 -2.80
N ASP A 132 -12.27 -2.19 -2.70
CA ASP A 132 -12.21 -3.57 -3.19
C ASP A 132 -12.00 -3.62 -4.72
N ASP A 133 -12.69 -2.75 -5.46
CA ASP A 133 -12.49 -2.54 -6.90
C ASP A 133 -11.06 -2.06 -7.23
N LEU A 134 -10.46 -1.22 -6.40
CA LEU A 134 -9.06 -0.80 -6.55
C LEU A 134 -8.09 -1.95 -6.22
N LEU A 135 -8.41 -2.76 -5.21
CA LEU A 135 -7.61 -3.91 -4.80
C LEU A 135 -7.54 -4.96 -5.91
N ASP A 136 -8.65 -5.23 -6.61
CA ASP A 136 -8.68 -6.11 -7.78
C ASP A 136 -7.74 -5.65 -8.90
N ARG A 137 -7.78 -4.34 -9.21
CA ARG A 137 -6.87 -3.75 -10.20
C ARG A 137 -5.43 -3.83 -9.77
N TYR A 138 -5.16 -3.60 -8.49
CA TYR A 138 -3.82 -3.76 -7.93
C TYR A 138 -3.32 -5.21 -8.05
N TYR A 139 -4.12 -6.22 -7.73
CA TYR A 139 -3.74 -7.62 -7.95
C TYR A 139 -3.50 -7.93 -9.43
N ALA A 140 -4.32 -7.39 -10.33
CA ALA A 140 -4.11 -7.56 -11.76
C ALA A 140 -2.78 -6.95 -12.24
N VAL A 141 -2.46 -5.71 -11.82
CA VAL A 141 -1.17 -5.05 -12.09
C VAL A 141 -0.01 -5.89 -11.56
N ARG A 142 -0.19 -6.49 -10.38
CA ARG A 142 0.80 -7.34 -9.73
C ARG A 142 0.93 -8.74 -10.35
N SER A 143 0.12 -9.10 -11.34
CA SER A 143 0.03 -10.48 -11.85
C SER A 143 -0.25 -11.49 -10.74
N TRP A 144 -1.14 -11.12 -9.82
CA TRP A 144 -1.69 -11.98 -8.76
C TRP A 144 -3.11 -12.44 -9.14
N ASP A 145 -3.57 -13.52 -8.52
CA ASP A 145 -4.96 -13.96 -8.66
C ASP A 145 -5.92 -13.16 -7.77
N ALA A 146 -7.22 -13.44 -7.87
CA ALA A 146 -8.26 -12.74 -7.11
C ALA A 146 -8.16 -12.92 -5.59
N ASP A 147 -7.49 -13.99 -5.13
CA ASP A 147 -7.20 -14.26 -3.72
C ASP A 147 -5.89 -13.55 -3.26
N GLY A 148 -5.30 -12.73 -4.13
CA GLY A 148 -4.08 -11.98 -3.86
C GLY A 148 -2.82 -12.86 -3.84
N ARG A 149 -2.81 -14.01 -4.53
CA ARG A 149 -1.65 -14.90 -4.59
C ARG A 149 -0.85 -14.63 -5.87
N PRO A 150 0.48 -14.45 -5.77
CA PRO A 150 1.34 -14.37 -6.95
C PRO A 150 1.15 -15.55 -7.90
N THR A 151 0.92 -15.28 -9.18
CA THR A 151 0.73 -16.33 -10.18
C THR A 151 2.01 -17.15 -10.39
N ARG A 152 1.86 -18.40 -10.82
CA ARG A 152 3.00 -19.27 -11.11
C ARG A 152 3.93 -18.69 -12.18
N GLU A 153 3.36 -18.06 -13.21
CA GLU A 153 4.13 -17.41 -14.28
C GLU A 153 5.02 -16.29 -13.72
N LEU A 154 4.48 -15.44 -12.84
CA LEU A 154 5.24 -14.40 -12.16
C LEU A 154 6.36 -14.99 -11.30
N VAL A 155 6.05 -16.02 -10.50
CA VAL A 155 7.03 -16.70 -9.63
C VAL A 155 8.20 -17.27 -10.44
N GLU A 156 7.93 -17.89 -11.58
CA GLU A 156 8.95 -18.40 -12.52
C GLU A 156 9.73 -17.24 -13.16
N HIS A 157 9.04 -16.19 -13.63
CA HIS A 157 9.67 -15.01 -14.23
C HIS A 157 10.67 -14.33 -13.29
N LEU A 158 10.29 -14.17 -12.02
CA LEU A 158 11.10 -13.55 -10.97
C LEU A 158 12.12 -14.52 -10.37
N ARG A 159 12.16 -15.78 -10.83
CA ARG A 159 13.04 -16.87 -10.35
C ARG A 159 12.91 -17.10 -8.84
N LEU A 160 11.69 -17.11 -8.35
CA LEU A 160 11.33 -17.39 -6.96
C LEU A 160 10.91 -18.87 -6.76
N ASP A 161 10.63 -19.58 -7.86
CA ASP A 161 10.30 -21.02 -7.91
C ASP A 161 11.44 -21.91 -7.37
N THR A 162 12.68 -21.43 -7.41
CA THR A 162 13.86 -22.14 -6.90
C THR A 162 14.05 -22.04 -5.39
N LEU A 163 13.23 -21.23 -4.70
CA LEU A 163 13.33 -21.09 -3.25
C LEU A 163 12.80 -22.36 -2.57
N PRO A 164 13.47 -22.84 -1.50
CA PRO A 164 13.01 -24.02 -0.79
C PRO A 164 11.67 -23.74 -0.14
N ASP A 165 10.72 -24.67 -0.32
CA ASP A 165 9.50 -24.66 0.46
C ASP A 165 9.84 -24.91 1.93
N ARG A 166 9.32 -24.06 2.80
CA ARG A 166 9.58 -24.12 4.24
C ARG A 166 8.24 -24.15 4.97
N PRO A 167 8.14 -24.86 6.11
CA PRO A 167 6.95 -24.79 6.93
C PRO A 167 6.74 -23.37 7.48
N ARG A 168 5.53 -23.08 7.98
CA ARG A 168 5.24 -21.80 8.63
C ARG A 168 6.13 -21.60 9.85
N VAL A 169 6.30 -20.35 10.26
CA VAL A 169 7.08 -20.06 11.46
C VAL A 169 6.38 -20.67 12.67
N GLY A 170 7.07 -21.58 13.35
CA GLY A 170 6.54 -22.29 14.52
C GLY A 170 6.01 -23.70 14.21
N GLU A 171 5.85 -24.07 12.94
CA GLU A 171 5.58 -25.44 12.54
C GLU A 171 6.87 -26.27 12.49
N ARG A 172 6.82 -27.52 12.96
CA ARG A 172 7.95 -28.44 12.78
C ARG A 172 7.96 -28.89 11.31
N PRO A 173 9.13 -28.97 10.65
CA PRO A 173 9.23 -29.63 9.36
C PRO A 173 8.74 -31.07 9.52
N ALA A 174 7.93 -31.54 8.57
CA ALA A 174 7.53 -32.94 8.50
C ALA A 174 8.80 -33.81 8.56
N SER A 175 8.83 -34.80 9.45
CA SER A 175 9.96 -35.73 9.44
C SER A 175 9.93 -36.52 8.13
N PRO A 176 11.10 -36.86 7.56
CA PRO A 176 11.14 -37.72 6.38
C PRO A 176 10.52 -39.11 6.61
N ASP A 177 10.24 -39.48 7.86
CA ASP A 177 9.72 -40.77 8.31
C ASP A 177 8.23 -40.76 8.71
N ASP A 178 7.51 -39.64 8.53
CA ASP A 178 6.05 -39.53 8.74
C ASP A 178 5.24 -39.83 7.46
#